data_AF-A0A091E6V2-F1
#
_entry.id   AF-A0A091E6V2-F1
#
_cell.length_a   1.000
_cell.length_b   1.000
_cell.length_c   1.000
_cell.angle_alpha   90.00
_cell.angle_beta   90.00
_cell.angle_gamma   90.00
#
_symmetry.space_group_name_H-M   'P 1'
#
loop_
_entity.id
_entity.type
_entity.pdbx_description
1 polymer ?
#
loop_
_entity_poly.entity_id
_entity_poly.type
_entity_poly.pdbx_seq_one_letter_code
_entity_poly.pdbx_strand_id
1 'polypeptide(L)'
;MPRGNSPAKRIPLFHGNREEEWMEGDMMERRGVKVIEMYISMNNLNDPPNWNIRPNSRADGGDGSKWNYALLVPMLGLAAFRWIWSRESQKEIEKERQVYHQRTAAFQRDLEAKYHAVISENRRAVAQLSLELEKEQNRTTSYREALISQGRKLVEEKKLLEQERAQVMQEKSQLQPLRSVYLSCLEEQENWERRARLMLKEVGEALAERQSIYCSLVLPRHTRLELEKNLLVRASVDPVAADLEMTAGLTDIFKHDTYCSGIWNTNKRQNGRLMWLYLKYWELVVELKKFKRVEKVILQK
;
A
#
# COMPACT_ATOMS: atom_id res chain seq x y z
N MET A 1 5.95 11.85 37.47
CA MET A 1 6.89 12.13 36.37
C MET A 1 6.95 10.92 35.45
N PRO A 2 7.16 11.05 34.13
CA PRO A 2 6.78 12.12 33.21
C PRO A 2 6.13 11.61 31.89
N ARG A 3 5.49 12.56 31.17
CA ARG A 3 5.44 12.75 29.70
C ARG A 3 4.83 11.68 28.79
N GLY A 4 3.80 12.13 28.03
CA GLY A 4 3.35 11.44 26.82
C GLY A 4 2.24 12.16 26.06
N ASN A 5 2.31 13.50 25.92
CA ASN A 5 1.45 14.24 24.98
C ASN A 5 1.66 13.72 23.55
N SER A 6 0.58 13.32 22.88
CA SER A 6 0.55 13.23 21.41
C SER A 6 -0.72 13.92 20.90
N PRO A 7 -0.59 15.01 20.13
CA PRO A 7 -1.72 15.75 19.60
C PRO A 7 -2.23 15.07 18.33
N ALA A 8 -3.56 15.09 18.18
CA ALA A 8 -4.25 14.74 16.95
C ALA A 8 -3.70 15.57 15.76
N LYS A 9 -3.10 14.89 14.78
CA LYS A 9 -2.74 15.48 13.49
C LYS A 9 -4.02 15.81 12.72
N ARG A 10 -4.42 17.07 12.84
CA ARG A 10 -5.38 17.73 11.96
C ARG A 10 -4.66 17.99 10.63
N ILE A 11 -5.15 17.39 9.55
CA ILE A 11 -4.66 17.64 8.19
C ILE A 11 -5.02 19.10 7.84
N PRO A 12 -4.07 19.93 7.39
CA PRO A 12 -4.35 21.30 7.01
C PRO A 12 -4.99 21.34 5.62
N LEU A 13 -6.21 21.90 5.55
CA LEU A 13 -6.77 22.44 4.32
C LEU A 13 -5.93 23.67 3.95
N PHE A 14 -5.17 23.57 2.87
CA PHE A 14 -4.48 24.70 2.27
C PHE A 14 -5.53 25.68 1.71
N HIS A 15 -5.68 26.80 2.40
CA HIS A 15 -6.12 28.05 1.79
C HIS A 15 -4.91 28.73 1.18
N GLY A 16 -4.91 28.84 -0.15
CA GLY A 16 -4.17 29.87 -0.88
C GLY A 16 -5.19 30.87 -1.42
N ASN A 17 -5.34 31.99 -0.73
CA ASN A 17 -5.80 33.23 -1.35
C ASN A 17 -4.68 33.76 -2.24
N ARG A 18 -5.02 34.40 -3.36
CA ARG A 18 -4.72 35.83 -3.62
C ARG A 18 -4.73 36.18 -5.13
N GLU A 19 -5.59 37.13 -5.44
CA GLU A 19 -5.50 38.26 -6.40
C GLU A 19 -5.56 38.07 -7.93
N GLU A 20 -6.31 39.02 -8.52
CA GLU A 20 -6.23 39.63 -9.87
C GLU A 20 -6.80 38.80 -11.04
N GLU A 21 -7.99 39.05 -11.56
CA GLU A 21 -8.53 40.29 -12.19
C GLU A 21 -7.75 40.73 -13.43
N TRP A 22 -7.97 40.06 -14.57
CA TRP A 22 -8.06 40.62 -15.94
C TRP A 22 -8.97 39.65 -16.72
N MET A 23 -10.20 40.01 -17.10
CA MET A 23 -10.55 40.73 -18.33
C MET A 23 -9.87 40.17 -19.59
N GLU A 24 -10.72 39.93 -20.60
CA GLU A 24 -10.40 39.69 -22.02
C GLU A 24 -10.07 38.25 -22.44
N GLY A 25 -11.13 37.56 -22.89
CA GLY A 25 -11.05 36.32 -23.66
C GLY A 25 -12.25 36.07 -24.58
N ASP A 26 -13.38 36.76 -24.38
CA ASP A 26 -14.39 37.00 -25.43
C ASP A 26 -13.89 38.10 -26.37
N MET A 27 -12.90 37.77 -27.20
CA MET A 27 -12.51 38.60 -28.35
C MET A 27 -11.65 37.84 -29.36
N MET A 28 -12.23 36.82 -29.99
CA MET A 28 -11.82 36.40 -31.35
C MET A 28 -13.04 36.24 -32.28
N GLU A 29 -14.04 37.10 -32.12
CA GLU A 29 -14.82 37.55 -33.28
C GLU A 29 -14.13 38.81 -33.84
N ARG A 30 -12.89 38.60 -34.32
CA ARG A 30 -12.18 39.61 -35.09
C ARG A 30 -12.78 39.67 -36.48
N ARG A 31 -13.41 40.82 -36.73
CA ARG A 31 -13.12 41.66 -37.90
C ARG A 31 -13.30 40.93 -39.23
N GLY A 32 -14.57 40.75 -39.58
CA GLY A 32 -14.98 40.41 -40.93
C GLY A 32 -16.06 41.32 -41.51
N VAL A 33 -16.53 42.39 -40.85
CA VAL A 33 -17.57 43.26 -41.45
C VAL A 33 -17.41 44.73 -41.05
N LYS A 34 -16.39 45.37 -41.60
CA LYS A 34 -16.29 46.80 -41.98
C LYS A 34 -15.19 46.75 -43.03
N VAL A 35 -15.50 46.59 -44.30
CA VAL A 35 -15.95 47.64 -45.21
C VAL A 35 -16.75 46.94 -46.30
N ILE A 36 -17.97 47.41 -46.58
CA ILE A 36 -18.65 47.58 -47.88
C ILE A 36 -20.12 47.82 -47.51
N GLU A 37 -20.37 48.96 -46.87
CA GLU A 37 -21.67 49.61 -46.94
C GLU A 37 -21.38 51.07 -47.29
N MET A 38 -20.70 51.23 -48.41
CA MET A 38 -20.57 52.49 -49.13
C MET A 38 -20.46 52.09 -50.60
N TYR A 39 -21.43 52.57 -51.40
CA TYR A 39 -21.54 52.42 -52.85
C TYR A 39 -22.04 51.08 -53.42
N ILE A 40 -23.34 50.81 -53.26
CA ILE A 40 -24.16 50.35 -54.40
C ILE A 40 -25.43 51.20 -54.44
N SER A 41 -25.30 52.44 -54.87
CA SER A 41 -26.36 53.17 -55.58
C SER A 41 -25.73 54.34 -56.34
N MET A 42 -24.87 54.03 -57.29
CA MET A 42 -24.57 54.92 -58.41
C MET A 42 -24.01 54.06 -59.53
N ASN A 43 -24.91 53.60 -60.38
CA ASN A 43 -24.73 53.41 -61.82
C ASN A 43 -26.06 52.97 -62.44
N ASN A 44 -27.08 53.82 -62.31
CA ASN A 44 -28.21 53.80 -63.23
C ASN A 44 -27.94 54.90 -64.26
N LEU A 45 -27.09 54.58 -65.23
CA LEU A 45 -26.62 55.47 -66.29
C LEU A 45 -27.31 55.12 -67.62
N ASN A 46 -28.60 54.77 -67.56
CA ASN A 46 -29.37 54.35 -68.73
C ASN A 46 -30.69 55.12 -68.95
N ASP A 47 -30.92 56.23 -68.25
CA ASP A 47 -32.03 57.16 -68.54
C ASP A 47 -31.47 58.55 -68.94
N PRO A 48 -31.34 58.87 -70.23
CA PRO A 48 -30.98 60.22 -70.65
C PRO A 48 -32.17 61.19 -70.42
N PRO A 49 -31.93 62.39 -69.85
CA PRO A 49 -32.97 63.38 -69.62
C PRO A 49 -33.52 63.95 -70.93
N ASN A 50 -34.85 64.00 -70.96
CA ASN A 50 -35.75 64.67 -71.91
C ASN A 50 -35.20 65.98 -72.52
N TRP A 51 -34.56 65.91 -73.70
CA TRP A 51 -34.33 67.06 -74.58
C TRP A 51 -35.46 67.20 -75.58
N ASN A 52 -36.56 67.82 -75.16
CA ASN A 52 -37.69 68.14 -76.03
C ASN A 52 -37.42 69.47 -76.78
N ILE A 53 -36.50 69.46 -77.76
CA ILE A 53 -36.36 70.55 -78.74
C ILE A 53 -37.42 70.31 -79.82
N ARG A 54 -38.57 71.00 -79.72
CA ARG A 54 -39.53 71.12 -80.83
C ARG A 54 -39.07 72.23 -81.77
N PRO A 55 -38.81 71.97 -83.07
CA PRO A 55 -38.62 73.04 -84.03
C PRO A 55 -39.99 73.62 -84.42
N ASN A 56 -40.15 74.93 -84.22
CA ASN A 56 -41.24 75.70 -84.82
C ASN A 56 -41.09 75.66 -86.35
N SER A 57 -42.11 75.16 -87.06
CA SER A 57 -42.26 75.36 -88.50
C SER A 57 -43.41 76.33 -88.75
N ARG A 58 -43.05 77.61 -88.91
CA ARG A 58 -43.84 78.63 -89.60
C ARG A 58 -42.96 79.16 -90.72
N ALA A 59 -43.58 79.35 -91.88
CA ALA A 59 -43.06 80.01 -93.09
C ALA A 59 -42.06 79.21 -93.95
N ASP A 60 -42.66 78.50 -94.90
CA ASP A 60 -42.35 78.50 -96.33
C ASP A 60 -41.42 79.63 -96.82
N GLY A 61 -40.47 79.25 -97.67
CA GLY A 61 -39.91 80.12 -98.71
C GLY A 61 -38.59 80.83 -98.41
N GLY A 62 -37.49 80.32 -98.99
CA GLY A 62 -36.46 81.21 -99.55
C GLY A 62 -35.00 80.91 -99.18
N ASP A 63 -34.30 80.34 -100.16
CA ASP A 63 -32.89 80.58 -100.50
C ASP A 63 -31.78 79.81 -99.78
N GLY A 64 -30.83 79.33 -100.57
CA GLY A 64 -29.87 78.29 -100.22
C GLY A 64 -28.64 78.77 -99.46
N SER A 65 -27.95 77.84 -98.80
CA SER A 65 -26.50 77.94 -98.55
C SER A 65 -25.90 76.67 -97.91
N LYS A 66 -25.11 75.96 -98.71
CA LYS A 66 -23.74 75.48 -98.43
C LYS A 66 -23.46 74.91 -97.01
N TRP A 67 -23.43 73.57 -96.94
CA TRP A 67 -22.97 72.74 -95.83
C TRP A 67 -21.70 73.25 -95.11
N ASN A 68 -21.77 73.37 -93.78
CA ASN A 68 -20.62 73.70 -92.92
C ASN A 68 -19.87 72.41 -92.49
N TYR A 69 -19.05 71.88 -93.40
CA TYR A 69 -18.20 70.70 -93.18
C TYR A 69 -17.07 70.95 -92.13
N ALA A 70 -16.79 72.20 -91.76
CA ALA A 70 -15.69 72.55 -90.86
C ALA A 70 -15.94 72.21 -89.38
N LEU A 71 -17.20 72.11 -88.95
CA LEU A 71 -17.60 71.75 -87.57
C LEU A 71 -17.85 70.24 -87.38
N LEU A 72 -18.15 69.52 -88.46
CA LEU A 72 -18.38 68.07 -88.44
C LEU A 72 -17.09 67.27 -88.33
N VAL A 73 -16.00 67.72 -88.98
CA VAL A 73 -14.73 66.97 -89.01
C VAL A 73 -14.05 66.89 -87.63
N PRO A 74 -13.95 67.97 -86.82
CA PRO A 74 -13.39 67.88 -85.47
C PRO A 74 -14.28 67.07 -84.49
N MET A 75 -15.60 67.17 -84.62
CA MET A 75 -16.54 66.41 -83.76
C MET A 75 -16.53 64.92 -84.10
N LEU A 76 -16.45 64.55 -85.38
CA LEU A 76 -16.29 63.16 -85.82
C LEU A 76 -14.91 62.60 -85.45
N GLY A 77 -13.85 63.40 -85.53
CA GLY A 77 -12.50 63.02 -85.10
C GLY A 77 -12.41 62.76 -83.58
N LEU A 78 -13.05 63.60 -82.77
CA LEU A 78 -13.16 63.38 -81.31
C LEU A 78 -14.05 62.20 -80.97
N ALA A 79 -15.15 61.97 -81.70
CA ALA A 79 -15.98 60.79 -81.52
C ALA A 79 -15.23 59.50 -81.88
N ALA A 80 -14.46 59.51 -82.97
CA ALA A 80 -13.62 58.39 -83.38
C ALA A 80 -12.44 58.15 -82.42
N PHE A 81 -11.79 59.20 -81.91
CA PHE A 81 -10.73 59.08 -80.90
C PHE A 81 -11.28 58.61 -79.55
N ARG A 82 -12.43 59.12 -79.11
CA ARG A 82 -13.15 58.65 -77.92
C ARG A 82 -13.60 57.20 -78.08
N TRP A 83 -13.99 56.77 -79.30
CA TRP A 83 -14.32 55.38 -79.60
C TRP A 83 -13.10 54.47 -79.62
N ILE A 84 -11.99 54.88 -80.26
CA ILE A 84 -10.72 54.13 -80.29
C ILE A 84 -10.13 54.01 -78.88
N TRP A 85 -10.10 55.10 -78.11
CA TRP A 85 -9.58 55.13 -76.74
C TRP A 85 -10.51 54.39 -75.76
N SER A 86 -11.83 54.56 -75.88
CA SER A 86 -12.79 53.77 -75.09
C SER A 86 -12.66 52.28 -75.39
N ARG A 87 -12.38 51.90 -76.65
CA ARG A 87 -12.21 50.50 -77.05
C ARG A 87 -10.91 49.89 -76.51
N GLU A 88 -9.80 50.61 -76.55
CA GLU A 88 -8.53 50.10 -76.02
C GLU A 88 -8.50 50.11 -74.48
N SER A 89 -9.07 51.15 -73.85
CA SER A 89 -9.26 51.21 -72.40
C SER A 89 -10.21 50.13 -71.89
N GLN A 90 -11.30 49.83 -72.61
CA GLN A 90 -12.18 48.71 -72.26
C GLN A 90 -11.44 47.37 -72.29
N LYS A 91 -10.55 47.12 -73.26
CA LYS A 91 -9.76 45.89 -73.28
C LYS A 91 -8.79 45.79 -72.10
N GLU A 92 -8.16 46.88 -71.70
CA GLU A 92 -7.25 46.89 -70.54
C GLU A 92 -8.03 46.68 -69.24
N ILE A 93 -9.17 47.37 -69.07
CA ILE A 93 -10.07 47.18 -67.94
C ILE A 93 -10.62 45.75 -67.91
N GLU A 94 -10.98 45.17 -69.05
CA GLU A 94 -11.45 43.79 -69.14
C GLU A 94 -10.34 42.79 -68.81
N LYS A 95 -9.10 43.00 -69.27
CA LYS A 95 -7.95 42.17 -68.90
C LYS A 95 -7.66 42.23 -67.41
N GLU A 96 -7.63 43.43 -66.83
CA GLU A 96 -7.41 43.60 -65.39
C GLU A 96 -8.56 43.02 -64.56
N ARG A 97 -9.81 43.19 -65.01
CA ARG A 97 -10.99 42.54 -64.42
C ARG A 97 -10.88 41.02 -64.49
N GLN A 98 -10.47 40.46 -65.62
CA GLN A 98 -10.26 39.02 -65.77
C GLN A 98 -9.15 38.53 -64.83
N VAL A 99 -8.02 39.24 -64.74
CA VAL A 99 -6.94 38.90 -63.81
C VAL A 99 -7.40 39.02 -62.35
N TYR A 100 -8.17 40.05 -62.00
CA TYR A 100 -8.73 40.21 -60.67
C TYR A 100 -9.71 39.07 -60.33
N HIS A 101 -10.65 38.76 -61.23
CA HIS A 101 -11.59 37.65 -61.08
C HIS A 101 -10.86 36.30 -60.97
N GLN A 102 -9.79 36.09 -61.75
CA GLN A 102 -8.96 34.89 -61.64
C GLN A 102 -8.24 34.82 -60.29
N ARG A 103 -7.70 35.94 -59.79
CA ARG A 103 -7.04 36.02 -58.48
C ARG A 103 -8.01 35.80 -57.32
N THR A 104 -9.20 36.39 -57.35
CA THR A 104 -10.22 36.17 -56.32
C THR A 104 -10.72 34.73 -56.34
N ALA A 105 -10.97 34.16 -57.52
CA ALA A 105 -11.36 32.76 -57.64
C ALA A 105 -10.24 31.79 -57.22
N ALA A 106 -8.97 32.13 -57.44
CA ALA A 106 -7.83 31.33 -56.95
C ALA A 106 -7.69 31.44 -55.43
N PHE A 107 -7.82 32.64 -54.87
CA PHE A 107 -7.78 32.89 -53.43
C PHE A 107 -8.93 32.18 -52.71
N GLN A 108 -10.14 32.24 -53.25
CA GLN A 108 -11.30 31.55 -52.69
C GLN A 108 -11.10 30.02 -52.68
N ARG A 109 -10.61 29.44 -53.78
CA ARG A 109 -10.29 28.01 -53.85
C ARG A 109 -9.20 27.59 -52.86
N ASP A 110 -8.16 28.39 -52.68
CA ASP A 110 -7.10 28.12 -51.70
C ASP A 110 -7.63 28.18 -50.26
N LEU A 111 -8.50 29.15 -49.96
CA LEU A 111 -9.12 29.28 -48.65
C LEU A 111 -10.09 28.12 -48.35
N GLU A 112 -10.90 27.71 -49.32
CA GLU A 112 -11.76 26.53 -49.22
C GLU A 112 -10.93 25.25 -49.02
N ALA A 113 -9.85 25.09 -49.78
CA ALA A 113 -8.94 23.95 -49.63
C ALA A 113 -8.29 23.92 -48.23
N LYS A 114 -7.80 25.05 -47.72
CA LYS A 114 -7.25 25.18 -46.37
C LYS A 114 -8.30 24.88 -45.29
N TYR A 115 -9.52 25.39 -45.45
CA TYR A 115 -10.62 25.14 -44.53
C TYR A 115 -10.97 23.64 -44.48
N HIS A 116 -11.09 22.99 -45.64
CA HIS A 116 -11.34 21.55 -45.70
C HIS A 116 -10.18 20.73 -45.13
N ALA A 117 -8.94 21.14 -45.37
CA ALA A 117 -7.76 20.50 -44.79
C ALA A 117 -7.80 20.57 -43.25
N VAL A 118 -8.02 21.76 -42.68
CA VAL A 118 -8.15 21.98 -41.22
C VAL A 118 -9.29 21.17 -40.63
N ILE A 119 -10.46 21.11 -41.28
CA ILE A 119 -11.57 20.28 -40.80
C ILE A 119 -11.20 18.79 -40.82
N SER A 120 -10.56 18.32 -41.89
CA SER A 120 -10.15 16.92 -41.98
C SER A 120 -9.10 16.54 -40.94
N GLU A 121 -8.17 17.46 -40.63
CA GLU A 121 -7.18 17.31 -39.57
C GLU A 121 -7.83 17.31 -38.20
N ASN A 122 -8.71 18.27 -37.91
CA ASN A 122 -9.46 18.31 -36.66
C ASN A 122 -10.31 17.06 -36.46
N ARG A 123 -10.99 16.56 -37.50
CA ARG A 123 -11.75 15.30 -37.42
C ARG A 123 -10.86 14.11 -37.10
N ARG A 124 -9.67 14.03 -37.70
CA ARG A 124 -8.67 12.98 -37.40
C ARG A 124 -8.17 13.08 -35.96
N ALA A 125 -7.83 14.29 -35.50
CA ALA A 125 -7.36 14.52 -34.13
C ALA A 125 -8.44 14.18 -33.10
N VAL A 126 -9.69 14.58 -33.34
CA VAL A 126 -10.83 14.23 -32.47
C VAL A 126 -11.04 12.71 -32.42
N ALA A 127 -10.99 12.02 -33.57
CA ALA A 127 -11.13 10.56 -33.61
C ALA A 127 -9.99 9.83 -32.87
N GLN A 128 -8.77 10.37 -32.92
CA GLN A 128 -7.64 9.83 -32.16
C GLN A 128 -7.84 10.03 -30.66
N LEU A 129 -8.19 11.25 -30.23
CA LEU A 129 -8.43 11.57 -28.82
C LEU A 129 -9.61 10.79 -28.23
N SER A 130 -10.69 10.57 -29.00
CA SER A 130 -11.82 9.76 -28.54
C SER A 130 -11.40 8.32 -28.29
N LEU A 131 -10.57 7.74 -29.17
CA LEU A 131 -10.06 6.39 -29.02
C LEU A 131 -9.12 6.25 -27.81
N GLU A 132 -8.25 7.24 -27.58
CA GLU A 132 -7.40 7.28 -26.39
C GLU A 132 -8.22 7.40 -25.10
N LEU A 133 -9.26 8.24 -25.10
CA LEU A 133 -10.16 8.40 -23.97
C LEU A 133 -10.89 7.08 -23.65
N GLU A 134 -11.44 6.39 -24.66
CA GLU A 134 -12.07 5.07 -24.47
C GLU A 134 -11.09 4.04 -23.92
N LYS A 135 -9.83 4.05 -24.39
CA LYS A 135 -8.78 3.16 -23.90
C LYS A 135 -8.45 3.42 -22.42
N GLU A 136 -8.31 4.68 -22.03
CA GLU A 136 -8.07 5.04 -20.62
C GLU A 136 -9.27 4.75 -19.73
N GLN A 137 -10.49 4.96 -20.22
CA GLN A 137 -11.71 4.57 -19.51
C GLN A 137 -11.74 3.05 -19.29
N ASN A 138 -11.47 2.25 -20.33
CA ASN A 138 -11.41 0.78 -20.24
C ASN A 138 -10.30 0.28 -19.30
N ARG A 139 -9.14 0.95 -19.29
CA ARG A 139 -8.07 0.66 -18.32
C ARG A 139 -8.52 0.94 -16.90
N THR A 140 -9.13 2.10 -16.68
CA THR A 140 -9.61 2.53 -15.37
C THR A 140 -10.69 1.60 -14.82
N THR A 141 -11.64 1.17 -15.66
CA THR A 141 -12.66 0.19 -15.27
C THR A 141 -12.04 -1.16 -14.93
N SER A 142 -11.14 -1.67 -15.78
CA SER A 142 -10.42 -2.92 -15.53
C SER A 142 -9.63 -2.90 -14.21
N TYR A 143 -8.91 -1.82 -13.91
CA TYR A 143 -8.20 -1.68 -12.64
C TYR A 143 -9.15 -1.62 -11.44
N ARG A 144 -10.28 -0.92 -11.57
CA ARG A 144 -11.30 -0.88 -10.50
C ARG A 144 -11.87 -2.27 -10.23
N GLU A 145 -12.20 -3.03 -11.26
CA GLU A 145 -12.69 -4.40 -11.13
C GLU A 145 -11.65 -5.32 -10.50
N ALA A 146 -10.39 -5.23 -10.93
CA ALA A 146 -9.29 -5.99 -10.33
C ALA A 146 -9.14 -5.66 -8.84
N LEU A 147 -9.17 -4.39 -8.45
CA LEU A 147 -9.11 -3.96 -7.05
C LEU A 147 -10.30 -4.48 -6.22
N ILE A 148 -11.51 -4.45 -6.78
CA ILE A 148 -12.70 -5.00 -6.11
C ILE A 148 -12.55 -6.51 -5.92
N SER A 149 -12.07 -7.23 -6.94
CA SER A 149 -11.87 -8.68 -6.87
C SER A 149 -10.81 -9.06 -5.82
N GLN A 150 -9.70 -8.34 -5.78
CA GLN A 150 -8.66 -8.52 -4.76
C GLN A 150 -9.18 -8.19 -3.37
N GLY A 151 -9.95 -7.10 -3.24
CA GLY A 151 -10.59 -6.72 -1.99
C GLY A 151 -11.52 -7.81 -1.46
N ARG A 152 -12.35 -8.41 -2.33
CA ARG A 152 -13.22 -9.54 -1.96
C ARG A 152 -12.41 -10.75 -1.49
N LYS A 153 -11.36 -11.12 -2.23
CA LYS A 153 -10.49 -12.24 -1.87
C LYS A 153 -9.83 -12.05 -0.50
N LEU A 154 -9.29 -10.86 -0.23
CA LEU A 154 -8.67 -10.54 1.06
C LEU A 154 -9.69 -10.58 2.22
N VAL A 155 -10.93 -10.16 1.98
CA VAL A 155 -12.00 -10.24 2.98
C VAL A 155 -12.36 -11.69 3.29
N GLU A 156 -12.43 -12.56 2.28
CA GLU A 156 -12.66 -13.99 2.47
C GLU A 156 -11.50 -14.67 3.22
N GLU A 157 -10.25 -14.41 2.82
CA GLU A 157 -9.06 -14.92 3.50
C GLU A 157 -9.01 -14.45 4.96
N LYS A 158 -9.28 -13.17 5.22
CA LYS A 158 -9.35 -12.62 6.57
C LYS A 158 -10.41 -13.34 7.41
N LYS A 159 -11.59 -13.62 6.84
CA LYS A 159 -12.67 -14.34 7.54
C LYS A 159 -12.24 -15.76 7.91
N LEU A 160 -11.55 -16.46 7.01
CA LEU A 160 -11.01 -17.80 7.29
C LEU A 160 -9.96 -17.75 8.41
N LEU A 161 -9.02 -16.81 8.33
CA LEU A 161 -8.00 -16.63 9.38
C LEU A 161 -8.60 -16.26 10.74
N GLU A 162 -9.66 -15.46 10.77
CA GLU A 162 -10.38 -15.14 12.00
C GLU A 162 -11.08 -16.38 12.59
N GLN A 163 -11.63 -17.25 11.75
CA GLN A 163 -12.22 -18.53 12.19
C GLN A 163 -11.16 -19.49 12.72
N GLU A 164 -10.03 -19.68 12.01
CA GLU A 164 -8.91 -20.50 12.47
C GLU A 164 -8.35 -19.98 13.80
N ARG A 165 -8.18 -18.66 13.92
CA ARG A 165 -7.73 -18.03 15.17
C ARG A 165 -8.72 -18.30 16.31
N ALA A 166 -10.02 -18.23 16.05
CA ALA A 166 -11.04 -18.52 17.06
C ALA A 166 -10.98 -20.00 17.50
N GLN A 167 -10.81 -20.93 16.57
CA GLN A 167 -10.64 -22.36 16.85
C GLN A 167 -9.40 -22.60 17.71
N VAL A 168 -8.23 -22.08 17.31
CA VAL A 168 -6.99 -22.22 18.08
C VAL A 168 -7.11 -21.62 19.48
N MET A 169 -7.79 -20.48 19.61
CA MET A 169 -8.04 -19.87 20.93
C MET A 169 -8.97 -20.72 21.81
N GLN A 170 -9.94 -21.39 21.21
CA GLN A 170 -10.84 -22.33 21.91
C GLN A 170 -10.10 -23.61 22.32
N GLU A 171 -9.30 -24.21 21.45
CA GLU A 171 -8.47 -25.37 21.81
C GLU A 171 -7.48 -25.03 22.92
N LYS A 172 -6.83 -23.86 22.82
CA LYS A 172 -5.93 -23.36 23.86
C LYS A 172 -6.64 -23.16 25.19
N SER A 173 -7.87 -22.65 25.20
CA SER A 173 -8.63 -22.45 26.44
C SER A 173 -9.05 -23.80 27.04
N GLN A 174 -9.40 -24.79 26.23
CA GLN A 174 -9.67 -26.16 26.69
C GLN A 174 -8.44 -26.85 27.28
N LEU A 175 -7.25 -26.60 26.71
CA LEU A 175 -5.98 -27.17 27.20
C LEU A 175 -5.37 -26.40 28.37
N GLN A 176 -5.85 -25.19 28.68
CA GLN A 176 -5.27 -24.36 29.73
C GLN A 176 -5.35 -24.99 31.14
N PRO A 177 -6.47 -25.64 31.55
CA PRO A 177 -6.54 -26.40 32.79
C PRO A 177 -5.62 -27.62 32.81
N LEU A 178 -5.41 -28.30 31.68
CA LEU A 178 -4.47 -29.42 31.59
C LEU A 178 -3.04 -28.93 31.79
N ARG A 179 -2.69 -27.81 31.14
CA ARG A 179 -1.38 -27.16 31.29
C ARG A 179 -1.11 -26.73 32.73
N SER A 180 -2.08 -26.13 33.42
CA SER A 180 -1.88 -25.71 34.81
C SER A 180 -1.65 -26.90 35.74
N VAL A 181 -2.41 -27.99 35.57
CA VAL A 181 -2.21 -29.23 36.35
C VAL A 181 -0.87 -29.88 36.06
N TYR A 182 -0.43 -29.88 34.80
CA TYR A 182 0.90 -30.39 34.44
C TYR A 182 2.02 -29.57 35.11
N LEU A 183 1.92 -28.25 35.08
CA LEU A 183 2.89 -27.36 35.71
C LEU A 183 2.93 -27.53 37.24
N SER A 184 1.77 -27.64 37.90
CA SER A 184 1.72 -27.86 39.35
C SER A 184 2.34 -29.20 39.74
N CYS A 185 2.10 -30.26 38.95
CA CYS A 185 2.74 -31.56 39.17
C CYS A 185 4.26 -31.49 39.03
N LEU A 186 4.78 -30.77 38.03
CA LEU A 186 6.22 -30.58 37.87
C LEU A 186 6.84 -29.82 39.07
N GLU A 187 6.16 -28.80 39.57
CA GLU A 187 6.62 -28.03 40.74
C GLU A 187 6.64 -28.90 42.02
N GLU A 188 5.58 -29.66 42.28
CA GLU A 188 5.53 -30.61 43.39
C GLU A 188 6.66 -31.66 43.29
N GLN A 189 6.91 -32.14 42.08
CA GLN A 189 7.96 -33.11 41.81
C GLN A 189 9.36 -32.53 42.07
N GLU A 190 9.64 -31.32 41.60
CA GLU A 190 10.92 -30.64 41.85
C GLU A 190 11.13 -30.38 43.34
N ASN A 191 10.08 -29.93 44.05
CA ASN A 191 10.13 -29.70 45.48
C ASN A 191 10.39 -31.00 46.27
N TRP A 192 9.80 -32.12 45.85
CA TRP A 192 10.11 -33.42 46.44
C TRP A 192 11.54 -33.88 46.14
N GLU A 193 12.02 -33.75 44.90
CA GLU A 193 13.40 -34.10 44.51
C GLU A 193 14.42 -33.32 45.33
N ARG A 194 14.20 -32.00 45.51
CA ARG A 194 15.04 -31.14 46.33
C ARG A 194 15.11 -31.62 47.78
N ARG A 195 13.97 -31.94 48.39
CA ARG A 195 13.89 -32.49 49.75
C ARG A 195 14.57 -33.86 49.87
N ALA A 196 14.39 -34.73 48.88
CA ALA A 196 15.04 -36.05 48.85
C ALA A 196 16.56 -35.95 48.78
N ARG A 197 17.10 -35.06 47.93
CA ARG A 197 18.55 -34.84 47.86
C ARG A 197 19.13 -34.27 49.15
N LEU A 198 18.43 -33.33 49.79
CA LEU A 198 18.84 -32.81 51.08
C LEU A 198 18.85 -33.92 52.15
N MET A 199 17.78 -34.73 52.19
CA MET A 199 17.68 -35.87 53.11
C MET A 199 18.83 -36.86 52.91
N LEU A 200 19.11 -37.25 51.66
CA LEU A 200 20.19 -38.18 51.35
C LEU A 200 21.55 -37.65 51.78
N LYS A 201 21.79 -36.34 51.63
CA LYS A 201 23.02 -35.70 52.09
C LYS A 201 23.15 -35.79 53.61
N GLU A 202 22.10 -35.43 54.34
CA GLU A 202 22.10 -35.43 55.82
C GLU A 202 22.21 -36.85 56.39
N VAL A 203 21.47 -37.80 55.82
CA VAL A 203 21.58 -39.22 56.19
C VAL A 203 22.99 -39.74 55.89
N GLY A 204 23.57 -39.37 54.74
CA GLY A 204 24.94 -39.76 54.39
C GLY A 204 25.99 -39.21 55.35
N GLU A 205 25.85 -37.96 55.79
CA GLU A 205 26.74 -37.34 56.78
C GLU A 205 26.62 -38.04 58.15
N ALA A 206 25.40 -38.30 58.61
CA ALA A 206 25.14 -39.00 59.85
C ALA A 206 25.61 -40.47 59.83
N LEU A 207 25.47 -41.17 58.69
CA LEU A 207 26.00 -42.52 58.51
C LEU A 207 27.53 -42.53 58.52
N ALA A 208 28.18 -41.56 57.88
CA ALA A 208 29.63 -41.41 57.93
C ALA A 208 30.13 -41.15 59.37
N GLU A 209 29.40 -40.35 60.15
CA GLU A 209 29.70 -40.12 61.56
C GLU A 209 29.50 -41.39 62.40
N ARG A 210 28.35 -42.06 62.26
CA ARG A 210 28.07 -43.35 62.90
C ARG A 210 29.20 -44.34 62.64
N GLN A 211 29.64 -44.45 61.39
CA GLN A 211 30.70 -45.39 61.01
C GLN A 211 32.08 -44.96 61.50
N SER A 212 32.34 -43.66 61.57
CA SER A 212 33.55 -43.11 62.20
C SER A 212 33.61 -43.46 63.70
N ILE A 213 32.48 -43.46 64.41
CA ILE A 213 32.39 -43.88 65.82
C ILE A 213 32.57 -45.38 65.93
N TYR A 214 31.92 -46.18 65.06
CA TYR A 214 32.05 -47.63 65.05
C TYR A 214 33.51 -48.08 64.87
N CYS A 215 34.24 -47.44 63.95
CA CYS A 215 35.62 -47.78 63.61
C CYS A 215 36.66 -47.16 64.57
N SER A 216 36.26 -46.25 65.46
CA SER A 216 37.16 -45.61 66.41
C SER A 216 37.28 -46.44 67.69
N LEU A 217 38.49 -46.51 68.23
CA LEU A 217 38.75 -47.13 69.53
C LEU A 217 38.49 -46.18 70.72
N VAL A 218 38.41 -44.87 70.45
CA VAL A 218 38.33 -43.82 71.49
C VAL A 218 36.91 -43.29 71.65
N LEU A 219 36.11 -43.29 70.58
CA LEU A 219 34.79 -42.68 70.60
C LEU A 219 33.77 -43.55 71.36
N PRO A 220 32.87 -42.96 72.18
CA PRO A 220 31.94 -43.74 73.00
C PRO A 220 30.89 -44.48 72.17
N ARG A 221 30.62 -45.74 72.56
CA ARG A 221 29.59 -46.58 71.91
C ARG A 221 28.17 -46.05 72.08
N HIS A 222 27.87 -45.35 73.18
CA HIS A 222 26.53 -44.81 73.42
C HIS A 222 26.16 -43.74 72.37
N THR A 223 27.11 -42.91 71.95
CA THR A 223 26.92 -41.89 70.92
C THR A 223 26.52 -42.53 69.58
N ARG A 224 27.09 -43.69 69.24
CA ARG A 224 26.69 -44.46 68.05
C ARG A 224 25.23 -44.92 68.14
N LEU A 225 24.83 -45.49 69.28
CA LEU A 225 23.47 -46.01 69.48
C LEU A 225 22.42 -44.88 69.45
N GLU A 226 22.77 -43.71 69.96
CA GLU A 226 21.90 -42.53 69.92
C GLU A 226 21.71 -42.04 68.47
N LEU A 227 22.78 -41.98 67.67
CA LEU A 227 22.69 -41.67 66.23
C LEU A 227 21.82 -42.69 65.47
N GLU A 228 22.01 -43.98 65.72
CA GLU A 228 21.22 -45.05 65.10
C GLU A 228 19.72 -44.89 65.42
N LYS A 229 19.38 -44.63 66.69
CA LYS A 229 18.00 -44.39 67.11
C LYS A 229 17.41 -43.14 66.45
N ASN A 230 18.16 -42.04 66.44
CA ASN A 230 17.71 -40.78 65.86
C ASN A 230 17.47 -40.91 64.34
N LEU A 231 18.35 -41.63 63.63
CA LEU A 231 18.19 -41.92 62.21
C LEU A 231 16.94 -42.75 61.92
N LEU A 232 16.65 -43.79 62.71
CA LEU A 232 15.45 -44.60 62.53
C LEU A 232 14.17 -43.81 62.80
N VAL A 233 14.14 -43.02 63.88
CA VAL A 233 12.98 -42.16 64.20
C VAL A 233 12.75 -41.18 63.06
N ARG A 234 13.80 -40.50 62.61
CA ARG A 234 13.71 -39.57 61.48
C ARG A 234 13.21 -40.24 60.21
N ALA A 235 13.74 -41.42 59.89
CA ALA A 235 13.34 -42.17 58.70
C ALA A 235 11.89 -42.66 58.75
N SER A 236 11.34 -42.89 59.96
CA SER A 236 9.92 -43.27 60.13
C SER A 236 8.94 -42.10 60.06
N VAL A 237 9.40 -40.89 60.40
CA VAL A 237 8.55 -39.69 60.49
C VAL A 237 8.60 -38.87 59.21
N ASP A 238 9.76 -38.80 58.57
CA ASP A 238 9.93 -38.02 57.35
C ASP A 238 9.25 -38.72 56.16
N PRO A 239 8.31 -38.05 55.45
CA PRO A 239 7.58 -38.66 54.36
C PRO A 239 8.46 -39.05 53.17
N VAL A 240 9.58 -38.33 52.95
CA VAL A 240 10.53 -38.64 51.88
C VAL A 240 11.36 -39.86 52.25
N ALA A 241 11.76 -39.99 53.51
CA ALA A 241 12.48 -41.16 54.00
C ALA A 241 11.59 -42.42 54.00
N ALA A 242 10.32 -42.28 54.37
CA ALA A 242 9.33 -43.33 54.27
C ALA A 242 9.10 -43.76 52.81
N ASP A 243 8.97 -42.80 51.90
CA ASP A 243 8.89 -43.06 50.45
C ASP A 243 10.11 -43.84 49.94
N LEU A 244 11.31 -43.59 50.47
CA LEU A 244 12.54 -44.27 50.07
C LEU A 244 12.78 -45.58 50.85
N GLU A 245 11.83 -45.99 51.68
CA GLU A 245 11.91 -47.17 52.55
C GLU A 245 13.21 -47.21 53.37
N MET A 246 13.65 -46.03 53.83
CA MET A 246 14.96 -45.86 54.47
C MET A 246 15.09 -46.63 55.78
N THR A 247 14.01 -46.81 56.53
CA THR A 247 14.01 -47.54 57.82
C THR A 247 14.50 -48.98 57.66
N ALA A 248 14.07 -49.68 56.61
CA ALA A 248 14.52 -51.05 56.33
C ALA A 248 16.02 -51.07 55.99
N GLY A 249 16.47 -50.18 55.11
CA GLY A 249 17.88 -50.09 54.72
C GLY A 249 18.80 -49.65 55.87
N LEU A 250 18.37 -48.69 56.71
CA LEU A 250 19.11 -48.29 57.90
C LEU A 250 19.25 -49.44 58.91
N THR A 251 18.18 -50.20 59.10
CA THR A 251 18.22 -51.39 59.98
C THR A 251 19.22 -52.43 59.46
N ASP A 252 19.28 -52.63 58.14
CA ASP A 252 20.25 -53.53 57.50
C ASP A 252 21.69 -53.02 57.67
N ILE A 253 21.93 -51.74 57.38
CA ILE A 253 23.24 -51.09 57.57
C ILE A 253 23.73 -51.25 59.02
N PHE A 254 22.88 -50.98 60.01
CA PHE A 254 23.32 -51.02 61.41
C PHE A 254 23.69 -52.43 61.87
N LYS A 255 23.06 -53.45 61.31
CA LYS A 255 23.34 -54.86 61.60
C LYS A 255 24.57 -55.38 60.88
N HIS A 256 24.79 -54.96 59.62
CA HIS A 256 25.71 -55.65 58.72
C HIS A 256 26.93 -54.80 58.29
N ASP A 257 26.91 -53.47 58.41
CA ASP A 257 28.05 -52.64 58.01
C ASP A 257 29.14 -52.58 59.10
N THR A 258 30.11 -53.47 58.95
CA THR A 258 31.22 -53.66 59.90
C THR A 258 32.57 -53.25 59.32
N TYR A 259 32.62 -52.76 58.08
CA TYR A 259 33.87 -52.44 57.40
C TYR A 259 34.51 -51.14 57.92
N CYS A 260 35.81 -51.21 58.21
CA CYS A 260 36.66 -50.09 58.60
C CYS A 260 37.93 -50.12 57.74
N SER A 261 38.28 -49.01 57.08
CA SER A 261 39.43 -49.00 56.16
C SER A 261 40.79 -48.94 56.85
N GLY A 262 40.83 -48.69 58.16
CA GLY A 262 42.04 -48.75 58.98
C GLY A 262 41.94 -47.88 60.24
N ILE A 263 42.74 -48.21 61.27
CA ILE A 263 42.73 -47.54 62.59
C ILE A 263 43.21 -46.08 62.50
N TRP A 264 44.14 -45.78 61.58
CA TRP A 264 44.70 -44.45 61.35
C TRP A 264 44.00 -43.68 60.22
N ASN A 265 42.87 -44.18 59.73
CA ASN A 265 42.18 -43.53 58.61
C ASN A 265 41.61 -42.17 59.03
N THR A 266 42.13 -41.10 58.43
CA THR A 266 41.63 -39.72 58.63
C THR A 266 40.40 -39.42 57.78
N ASN A 267 40.16 -40.17 56.70
CA ASN A 267 39.05 -39.95 55.79
C ASN A 267 37.83 -40.80 56.17
N LYS A 268 36.88 -40.18 56.89
CA LYS A 268 35.62 -40.82 57.33
C LYS A 268 34.83 -41.49 56.20
N ARG A 269 34.99 -41.03 54.94
CA ARG A 269 34.26 -41.56 53.77
C ARG A 269 34.72 -42.93 53.30
N GLN A 270 35.86 -43.41 53.78
CA GLN A 270 36.37 -44.74 53.43
C GLN A 270 35.88 -45.84 54.39
N ASN A 271 35.30 -45.46 55.53
CA ASN A 271 34.67 -46.42 56.44
C ASN A 271 33.28 -46.78 55.93
N GLY A 272 32.85 -48.01 56.22
CA GLY A 272 31.58 -48.55 55.73
C GLY A 272 31.65 -48.92 54.25
N ARG A 273 30.96 -49.99 53.88
CA ARG A 273 30.75 -50.36 52.46
C ARG A 273 29.28 -50.43 52.13
N LEU A 274 28.51 -51.05 53.03
CA LEU A 274 27.10 -51.27 52.84
C LEU A 274 26.32 -49.94 52.87
N MET A 275 26.67 -49.02 53.77
CA MET A 275 26.00 -47.72 53.84
C MET A 275 26.12 -46.89 52.56
N TRP A 276 27.28 -46.94 51.89
CA TRP A 276 27.47 -46.25 50.61
C TRP A 276 26.68 -46.90 49.48
N LEU A 277 26.57 -48.22 49.48
CA LEU A 277 25.74 -48.95 48.52
C LEU A 277 24.26 -48.57 48.69
N TYR A 278 23.76 -48.51 49.92
CA TYR A 278 22.40 -48.05 50.20
C TYR A 278 22.16 -46.58 49.82
N LEU A 279 23.12 -45.69 50.11
CA LEU A 279 23.01 -44.29 49.68
C LEU A 279 22.92 -44.17 48.16
N LYS A 280 23.75 -44.93 47.41
CA LYS A 280 23.66 -44.99 45.95
C LYS A 280 22.36 -45.61 45.46
N TYR A 281 21.87 -46.65 46.12
CA TYR A 281 20.56 -47.22 45.82
C TYR A 281 19.45 -46.17 45.99
N TRP A 282 19.41 -45.44 47.11
CA TRP A 282 18.39 -44.43 47.33
C TRP A 282 18.51 -43.24 46.37
N GLU A 283 19.72 -42.81 45.99
CA GLU A 283 19.92 -41.82 44.92
C GLU A 283 19.27 -42.27 43.59
N LEU A 284 19.46 -43.54 43.21
CA LEU A 284 18.84 -44.10 42.00
C LEU A 284 17.31 -44.22 42.13
N VAL A 285 16.81 -44.57 43.31
CA VAL A 285 15.35 -44.61 43.56
C VAL A 285 14.74 -43.21 43.43
N VAL A 286 15.42 -42.15 43.87
CA VAL A 286 14.97 -40.77 43.67
C VAL A 286 14.86 -40.43 42.18
N GLU A 287 15.90 -40.72 41.39
CA GLU A 287 15.88 -40.48 39.94
C GLU A 287 14.80 -41.31 39.24
N LEU A 288 14.59 -42.57 39.63
CA LEU A 288 13.52 -43.40 39.08
C LEU A 288 12.12 -42.89 39.46
N LYS A 289 11.93 -42.46 40.71
CA LYS A 289 10.65 -41.91 41.17
C LYS A 289 10.29 -40.60 40.48
N LYS A 290 11.29 -39.81 40.08
CA LYS A 290 11.09 -38.59 39.27
C LYS A 290 10.35 -38.89 37.98
N PHE A 291 10.80 -39.87 37.22
CA PHE A 291 10.15 -40.23 35.96
C PHE A 291 8.79 -40.91 36.19
N LYS A 292 8.70 -41.83 37.16
CA LYS A 292 7.44 -42.53 37.45
C LYS A 292 6.31 -41.62 37.92
N ARG A 293 6.60 -40.55 38.65
CA ARG A 293 5.59 -39.59 39.11
C ARG A 293 5.04 -38.76 37.96
N VAL A 294 5.91 -38.29 37.07
CA VAL A 294 5.49 -37.57 35.84
C VAL A 294 4.70 -38.49 34.92
N GLU A 295 5.17 -39.72 34.71
CA GLU A 295 4.47 -40.73 33.90
C GLU A 295 3.06 -41.02 34.41
N LYS A 296 2.89 -41.25 35.73
CA LYS A 296 1.56 -41.48 36.33
C LYS A 296 0.59 -40.33 36.06
N VAL A 297 1.05 -39.09 36.15
CA VAL A 297 0.18 -37.92 35.92
C VAL A 297 -0.19 -37.76 34.46
N ILE A 298 0.71 -38.12 33.54
CA ILE A 298 0.43 -38.11 32.10
C ILE A 298 -0.55 -39.24 31.73
N LEU A 299 -0.39 -40.45 32.28
CA LEU A 299 -1.21 -41.61 31.93
C LEU A 299 -2.60 -41.64 32.61
N GLN A 300 -2.80 -40.90 33.69
CA GLN A 300 -4.08 -40.84 34.41
C GLN A 300 -5.07 -39.82 33.82
N LYS A 301 -4.70 -39.08 32.78
CA LYS A 301 -5.54 -38.10 32.07
C LYS A 301 -5.63 -38.42 30.59
#